data_AF-A0A1D1W4U2-F1
#
_entry.id   AF-A0A1D1W4U2-F1
#
_cell.length_a   1.000
_cell.length_b   1.000
_cell.length_c   1.000
_cell.angle_alpha   90.00
_cell.angle_beta   90.00
_cell.angle_gamma   90.00
#
_symmetry.space_group_name_H-M   'P 1'
#
loop_
_entity.id
_entity.type
_entity.pdbx_description
1 polymer ?
#
loop_
_entity_poly.entity_id
_entity_poly.type
_entity_poly.pdbx_seq_one_letter_code
_entity_poly.pdbx_strand_id
1 'polypeptide(L)'
;MRGNGVLLQRSTRTSSSILQVPFSGCGAGAKLGVSCDFQPCFRRILQMGVHTAEVFINVGMCCFFSQQTDLMWSAFENAFLLCNKEQLSVLYYNIGYIFLCSGEMECARRCFRLSLISTGNSSPDALAGLAHIAYFEKDLQKAITFFTVSVSSTGKEEASLDTLYNLALCYGEAGDYGNAFKYAQMAAESTNSLGAVDKDVKDLLARLNVTINAL
;
A
#
# COMPACT_ATOMS: atom_id res chain seq x y z
N MET A 1 -14.32 13.17 -19.46
CA MET A 1 -14.15 11.71 -19.45
C MET A 1 -13.18 11.35 -18.33
N ARG A 2 -13.66 10.78 -17.22
CA ARG A 2 -12.81 10.30 -16.12
C ARG A 2 -12.49 8.82 -16.41
N GLY A 3 -11.29 8.51 -16.92
CA GLY A 3 -10.81 7.11 -17.01
C GLY A 3 -10.69 6.55 -15.59
N ASN A 4 -11.34 5.44 -15.23
CA ASN A 4 -10.97 4.05 -15.51
C ASN A 4 -9.54 3.72 -15.04
N GLY A 5 -9.44 2.94 -13.95
CA GLY A 5 -8.21 2.22 -13.58
C GLY A 5 -7.29 2.89 -12.55
N VAL A 6 -7.79 3.32 -11.39
CA VAL A 6 -6.89 3.74 -10.30
C VAL A 6 -6.72 2.57 -9.34
N LEU A 7 -5.49 2.09 -9.18
CA LEU A 7 -5.17 1.08 -8.19
C LEU A 7 -5.49 1.61 -6.78
N LEU A 8 -6.12 0.78 -5.96
CA LEU A 8 -6.33 1.07 -4.55
C LEU A 8 -5.03 0.92 -3.76
N GLN A 9 -4.78 1.88 -2.88
CA GLN A 9 -3.74 1.79 -1.85
C GLN A 9 -4.35 2.30 -0.55
N ARG A 10 -5.21 1.49 0.07
CA ARG A 10 -5.74 1.75 1.41
C ARG A 10 -4.82 1.08 2.43
N SER A 11 -4.79 1.62 3.65
CA SER A 11 -3.99 0.98 4.70
C SER A 11 -4.81 -0.18 5.29
N THR A 12 -4.46 -1.42 4.95
CA THR A 12 -4.85 -2.55 5.81
C THR A 12 -3.93 -2.57 7.03
N ARG A 13 -4.52 -2.56 8.23
CA ARG A 13 -3.80 -2.85 9.48
C ARG A 13 -3.02 -4.15 9.30
N THR A 14 -1.70 -4.11 9.38
CA THR A 14 -0.94 -5.29 9.81
C THR A 14 -0.75 -5.22 11.32
N SER A 15 -0.58 -6.38 11.95
CA SER A 15 -0.50 -6.63 13.39
C SER A 15 0.66 -5.94 14.14
N SER A 16 1.37 -5.02 13.49
CA SER A 16 2.46 -4.25 14.08
C SER A 16 1.98 -2.83 14.36
N SER A 17 2.40 -2.26 15.49
CA SER A 17 2.09 -0.91 15.99
C SER A 17 2.60 0.25 15.09
N ILE A 18 2.90 -0.04 13.82
CA ILE A 18 3.29 0.90 12.77
C ILE A 18 2.03 1.34 12.05
N LEU A 19 1.71 2.64 12.14
CA LEU A 19 0.62 3.26 11.38
C LEU A 19 1.04 3.35 9.91
N GLN A 20 0.52 2.46 9.09
CA GLN A 20 0.27 2.80 7.69
C GLN A 20 -1.00 3.64 7.66
N VAL A 21 -0.87 4.89 7.26
CA VAL A 21 -1.89 5.95 7.38
C VAL A 21 -2.82 5.87 6.15
N PRO A 22 -4.15 6.08 6.31
CA PRO A 22 -5.12 5.81 5.26
C PRO A 22 -4.99 6.81 4.10
N PHE A 23 -4.87 6.30 2.87
CA PHE A 23 -4.82 7.14 1.68
C PHE A 23 -6.18 7.31 1.02
N SER A 24 -6.48 8.57 0.67
CA SER A 24 -7.42 8.90 -0.39
C SER A 24 -6.66 9.75 -1.42
N GLY A 25 -6.13 9.09 -2.45
CA GLY A 25 -5.60 9.71 -3.67
C GLY A 25 -4.26 10.43 -3.52
N CYS A 26 -3.29 10.05 -4.37
CA CYS A 26 -2.07 10.82 -4.64
C CYS A 26 -2.36 12.09 -5.49
N GLY A 27 -3.47 12.76 -5.21
CA GLY A 27 -3.88 14.01 -5.82
C GLY A 27 -4.04 15.06 -4.73
N ALA A 28 -3.52 16.26 -4.97
CA ALA A 28 -3.61 17.42 -4.11
C ALA A 28 -5.03 17.58 -3.52
N GLY A 29 -5.20 17.19 -2.25
CA GLY A 29 -6.51 17.19 -1.58
C GLY A 29 -6.82 16.03 -0.65
N ALA A 30 -5.86 15.14 -0.33
CA ALA A 30 -6.04 14.15 0.72
C ALA A 30 -6.34 14.86 2.05
N LYS A 31 -7.46 14.49 2.71
CA LYS A 31 -7.94 15.09 3.96
C LYS A 31 -6.82 15.16 5.01
N LEU A 32 -6.23 16.35 5.14
CA LEU A 32 -5.17 16.72 6.10
C LEU A 32 -5.57 16.51 7.57
N GLY A 33 -6.83 16.23 7.88
CA GLY A 33 -7.36 16.24 9.24
C GLY A 33 -6.92 15.09 10.14
N VAL A 34 -6.56 13.91 9.60
CA VAL A 34 -6.25 12.75 10.47
C VAL A 34 -4.77 12.67 10.81
N SER A 35 -3.86 13.05 9.89
CA SER A 35 -2.41 12.99 10.13
C SER A 35 -1.93 14.07 11.11
N CYS A 36 -2.50 15.27 11.07
CA CYS A 36 -2.13 16.35 11.98
C CYS A 36 -2.50 16.04 13.44
N ASP A 37 -3.53 15.23 13.68
CA ASP A 37 -3.97 14.86 15.03
C ASP A 37 -2.98 13.92 15.74
N PHE A 38 -2.24 13.09 14.99
CA PHE A 38 -1.29 12.14 15.57
C PHE A 38 0.10 12.74 15.86
N GLN A 39 0.49 13.82 15.16
CA GLN A 39 1.79 14.46 15.35
C GLN A 39 2.04 14.90 16.82
N PRO A 40 1.08 15.54 17.52
CA PRO A 40 1.22 15.86 18.94
C PRO A 40 1.43 14.64 19.84
N CYS A 41 0.76 13.52 19.54
CA CYS A 41 0.85 12.28 20.30
C CYS A 41 2.27 11.69 20.23
N PHE A 42 2.84 11.59 19.03
CA PHE A 42 4.20 11.08 18.88
C PHE A 42 5.26 12.02 19.46
N ARG A 43 5.07 13.33 19.35
CA ARG A 43 5.96 14.31 20.00
C ARG A 43 5.97 14.11 21.52
N ARG A 44 4.81 13.83 22.13
CA ARG A 44 4.71 13.55 23.56
C ARG A 44 5.38 12.23 23.95
N ILE A 45 5.26 11.19 23.13
CA ILE A 45 5.94 9.90 23.32
C ILE A 45 7.47 10.07 23.32
N LEU A 46 8.00 10.84 22.36
CA LEU A 46 9.43 11.16 22.30
C LEU A 46 9.89 11.98 23.52
N GLN A 47 9.07 12.91 24.01
CA GLN A 47 9.37 13.67 25.23
C GLN A 47 9.37 12.82 26.52
N MET A 48 8.65 11.70 26.53
CA MET A 48 8.70 10.73 27.62
C MET A 48 9.94 9.81 27.55
N GLY A 49 10.83 10.02 26.57
CA GLY A 49 12.07 9.27 26.41
C GLY A 49 11.94 7.95 25.65
N VAL A 50 10.79 7.69 25.00
CA VAL A 50 10.60 6.48 24.20
C VAL A 50 11.14 6.72 22.79
N HIS A 51 12.35 6.22 22.53
CA HIS A 51 13.04 6.32 21.26
C HIS A 51 13.19 4.95 20.62
N THR A 52 12.17 4.51 19.87
CA THR A 52 12.19 3.24 19.13
C THR A 52 12.09 3.49 17.63
N ALA A 53 12.62 2.57 16.83
CA ALA A 53 12.56 2.65 15.37
C ALA A 53 11.13 2.85 14.84
N GLU A 54 10.17 2.09 15.39
CA GLU A 54 8.75 2.15 15.05
C GLU A 54 8.12 3.54 15.27
N VAL A 55 8.44 4.19 16.41
CA VAL A 55 7.96 5.55 16.68
C VAL A 55 8.52 6.52 15.64
N PHE A 56 9.80 6.42 15.31
CA PHE A 56 10.43 7.27 14.30
C PHE A 56 9.88 7.02 12.89
N ILE A 57 9.59 5.77 12.51
CA ILE A 57 8.93 5.43 11.24
C ILE A 57 7.55 6.11 11.17
N ASN A 58 6.76 6.00 12.24
CA ASN A 58 5.43 6.60 12.29
C ASN A 58 5.48 8.13 12.25
N VAL A 59 6.44 8.75 12.97
CA VAL A 59 6.67 10.20 12.92
C VAL A 59 7.06 10.64 11.51
N GLY A 60 7.97 9.92 10.85
CA GLY A 60 8.38 10.21 9.47
C GLY A 60 7.19 10.20 8.52
N MET A 61 6.32 9.19 8.62
CA MET A 61 5.09 9.12 7.84
C MET A 61 4.15 10.30 8.15
N CYS A 62 3.88 10.61 9.43
CA CYS A 62 3.06 11.77 9.80
C CYS A 62 3.61 13.09 9.24
N CYS A 63 4.94 13.27 9.25
CA CYS A 63 5.62 14.43 8.67
C CYS A 63 5.46 14.48 7.15
N PHE A 64 5.53 13.34 6.45
CA PHE A 64 5.26 13.26 5.01
C PHE A 64 3.85 13.75 4.66
N PHE A 65 2.82 13.27 5.36
CA PHE A 65 1.43 13.74 5.15
C PHE A 65 1.23 15.21 5.49
N SER A 66 2.03 15.73 6.41
CA SER A 66 2.02 17.14 6.81
C SER A 66 2.94 18.01 5.95
N GLN A 67 3.54 17.45 4.89
CA GLN A 67 4.48 18.10 3.98
C GLN A 67 5.73 18.70 4.66
N GLN A 68 6.08 18.23 5.85
CA GLN A 68 7.27 18.64 6.60
C GLN A 68 8.44 17.72 6.23
N THR A 69 9.02 17.93 5.05
CA THR A 69 10.06 17.06 4.47
C THR A 69 11.35 17.00 5.28
N ASP A 70 11.76 18.11 5.89
CA ASP A 70 13.02 18.16 6.67
C ASP A 70 12.93 17.28 7.92
N LEU A 71 11.79 17.37 8.62
CA LEU A 71 11.53 16.55 9.81
C LEU A 71 11.28 15.08 9.47
N MET A 72 10.67 14.82 8.31
CA MET A 72 10.47 13.47 7.79
C MET A 72 11.81 12.75 7.61
N TRP A 73 12.77 13.37 6.90
CA TRP A 73 14.06 12.72 6.67
C TRP A 73 14.85 12.53 7.96
N SER A 74 14.87 13.53 8.84
CA SER A 74 15.51 13.38 10.15
C SER A 74 14.89 12.24 10.98
N ALA A 75 13.57 12.05 10.92
CA ALA A 75 12.92 10.94 11.61
C ALA A 75 13.32 9.59 11.01
N PHE A 76 13.38 9.45 9.68
CA PHE A 76 13.81 8.20 9.05
C PHE A 76 15.29 7.88 9.26
N GLU A 77 16.17 8.88 9.31
CA GLU A 77 17.58 8.70 9.70
C GLU A 77 17.70 8.11 11.12
N ASN A 78 16.94 8.67 12.07
CA ASN A 78 16.87 8.13 13.44
C ASN A 78 16.28 6.72 13.47
N ALA A 79 15.26 6.43 12.65
CA ALA A 79 14.71 5.09 12.53
C ALA A 79 15.77 4.09 12.04
N PHE A 80 16.54 4.46 11.01
CA PHE A 80 17.56 3.61 10.41
C PHE A 80 18.63 3.17 11.42
N LEU A 81 19.02 4.06 12.34
CA LEU A 81 19.99 3.77 13.40
C LEU A 81 19.47 2.76 14.43
N LEU A 82 18.15 2.62 14.58
CA LEU A 82 17.49 1.80 15.61
C LEU A 82 16.83 0.54 15.04
N CYS A 83 16.71 0.42 13.72
CA CYS A 83 15.97 -0.66 13.07
C CYS A 83 16.67 -2.03 13.18
N ASN A 84 15.88 -3.05 13.52
CA ASN A 84 16.23 -4.45 13.26
C ASN A 84 15.93 -4.83 11.80
N LYS A 85 16.39 -6.00 11.32
CA LYS A 85 16.18 -6.45 9.92
C LYS A 85 14.72 -6.45 9.46
N GLU A 86 13.80 -6.88 10.32
CA GLU A 86 12.36 -6.90 10.01
C GLU A 86 11.79 -5.48 9.90
N GLN A 87 12.16 -4.60 10.84
CA GLN A 87 11.74 -3.20 10.83
C GLN A 87 12.36 -2.41 9.67
N LEU A 88 13.58 -2.78 9.26
CA LEU A 88 14.27 -2.20 8.12
C LEU A 88 13.49 -2.45 6.83
N SER A 89 12.84 -3.60 6.69
CA SER A 89 11.95 -3.87 5.57
C SER A 89 10.78 -2.89 5.52
N VAL A 90 10.13 -2.65 6.67
CA VAL A 90 9.00 -1.73 6.78
C VAL A 90 9.45 -0.29 6.49
N LEU A 91 10.61 0.11 6.99
CA LEU A 91 11.21 1.42 6.71
C LEU A 91 11.46 1.60 5.20
N TYR A 92 12.10 0.63 4.53
CA TYR A 92 12.33 0.70 3.09
C TYR A 92 11.03 0.72 2.28
N TYR A 93 10.01 -0.03 2.69
CA TYR A 93 8.70 0.03 2.07
C TYR A 93 8.09 1.44 2.17
N ASN A 94 8.09 2.03 3.38
CA ASN A 94 7.54 3.37 3.61
C ASN A 94 8.31 4.47 2.84
N ILE A 95 9.64 4.37 2.75
CA ILE A 95 10.45 5.28 1.93
C ILE A 95 10.15 5.08 0.44
N GLY A 96 10.04 3.83 -0.01
CA GLY A 96 9.69 3.51 -1.40
C GLY A 96 8.30 4.05 -1.78
N TYR A 97 7.37 4.00 -0.83
CA TYR A 97 6.04 4.59 -0.97
C TYR A 97 6.11 6.12 -1.15
N ILE A 98 6.92 6.82 -0.34
CA ILE A 98 7.13 8.27 -0.48
C ILE A 98 7.68 8.60 -1.87
N PHE A 99 8.68 7.86 -2.36
CA PHE A 99 9.21 8.05 -3.71
C PHE A 99 8.17 7.78 -4.80
N LEU A 100 7.32 6.77 -4.62
CA LEU A 100 6.22 6.48 -5.53
C LEU A 100 5.25 7.67 -5.61
N CYS A 101 4.89 8.26 -4.46
CA CYS A 101 4.04 9.44 -4.40
C CYS A 101 4.69 10.69 -5.02
N SER A 102 6.01 10.82 -4.89
CA SER A 102 6.79 11.90 -5.53
C SER A 102 6.98 11.69 -7.04
N GLY A 103 6.62 10.52 -7.59
CA GLY A 103 6.80 10.18 -9.00
C GLY A 103 8.20 9.64 -9.34
N GLU A 104 9.05 9.41 -8.35
CA GLU A 104 10.41 8.87 -8.53
C GLU A 104 10.37 7.33 -8.58
N MET A 105 9.94 6.78 -9.71
CA MET A 105 9.67 5.35 -9.88
C MET A 105 10.91 4.46 -9.67
N GLU A 106 12.09 4.90 -10.14
CA GLU A 106 13.34 4.14 -9.97
C GLU A 106 13.80 4.08 -8.51
N CYS A 107 13.67 5.20 -7.78
CA CYS A 107 13.97 5.26 -6.35
C CYS A 107 13.01 4.35 -5.58
N ALA A 108 11.71 4.44 -5.87
CA ALA A 108 10.68 3.60 -5.28
C ALA A 108 10.96 2.10 -5.51
N ARG A 109 11.28 1.73 -6.76
CA ARG A 109 11.64 0.34 -7.12
C ARG A 109 12.83 -0.17 -6.32
N ARG A 110 13.88 0.64 -6.19
CA ARG A 110 15.08 0.26 -5.44
C ARG A 110 14.75 0.04 -3.97
N CYS A 111 13.96 0.92 -3.37
CA CYS A 111 13.49 0.78 -1.99
C CYS A 111 12.65 -0.47 -1.78
N PHE A 112 11.68 -0.77 -2.65
CA PHE A 112 10.89 -2.00 -2.54
C PHE A 112 11.73 -3.27 -2.71
N ARG A 113 12.74 -3.27 -3.59
CA ARG A 113 13.69 -4.39 -3.70
C ARG A 113 14.53 -4.57 -2.43
N LEU A 114 14.97 -3.48 -1.79
CA LEU A 114 15.69 -3.54 -0.52
C LEU A 114 14.81 -4.08 0.62
N SER A 115 13.54 -3.68 0.65
CA SER A 115 12.54 -4.24 1.58
C SER A 115 12.39 -5.75 1.39
N LEU A 116 12.23 -6.20 0.14
CA LEU A 116 12.10 -7.62 -0.19
C LEU A 116 13.33 -8.45 0.22
N ILE A 117 14.54 -7.94 -0.03
CA ILE A 117 15.80 -8.61 0.37
C ILE A 117 15.90 -8.71 1.89
N SER A 118 15.44 -7.68 2.62
CA SER A 118 15.52 -7.62 4.08
C SER A 118 14.67 -8.69 4.77
N THR A 119 13.60 -9.16 4.13
CA THR A 119 12.71 -10.22 4.65
C THR A 119 12.92 -11.59 4.01
N GLY A 120 14.00 -11.79 3.24
CA GLY A 120 14.24 -13.07 2.56
C GLY A 120 13.25 -13.36 1.43
N ASN A 121 12.80 -12.31 0.73
CA ASN A 121 11.84 -12.36 -0.39
C ASN A 121 10.39 -12.68 -0.01
N SER A 122 9.99 -12.43 1.24
CA SER A 122 8.64 -12.70 1.73
C SER A 122 7.95 -11.45 2.29
N SER A 123 8.06 -10.32 1.60
CA SER A 123 7.30 -9.11 1.95
C SER A 123 6.14 -8.91 0.94
N PRO A 124 4.88 -9.13 1.35
CA PRO A 124 3.72 -8.92 0.48
C PRO A 124 3.59 -7.44 0.09
N ASP A 125 3.78 -6.52 1.03
CA ASP A 125 3.66 -5.08 0.78
C ASP A 125 4.69 -4.59 -0.26
N ALA A 126 5.93 -5.05 -0.16
CA ALA A 126 6.96 -4.70 -1.14
C ALA A 126 6.65 -5.25 -2.54
N LEU A 127 6.10 -6.48 -2.63
CA LEU A 127 5.66 -7.06 -3.89
C LEU A 127 4.50 -6.29 -4.50
N ALA A 128 3.51 -5.89 -3.68
CA ALA A 128 2.44 -5.01 -4.12
C ALA A 128 3.00 -3.68 -4.62
N GLY A 129 3.95 -3.06 -3.91
CA GLY A 129 4.64 -1.83 -4.34
C GLY A 129 5.33 -1.96 -5.71
N LEU A 130 6.03 -3.08 -5.96
CA LEU A 130 6.61 -3.37 -7.28
C LEU A 130 5.56 -3.57 -8.37
N ALA A 131 4.42 -4.19 -8.03
CA ALA A 131 3.30 -4.37 -8.94
C ALA A 131 2.65 -3.03 -9.33
N HIS A 132 2.52 -2.10 -8.38
CA HIS A 132 2.08 -0.73 -8.67
C HIS A 132 3.01 -0.04 -9.67
N ILE A 133 4.32 -0.13 -9.47
CA ILE A 133 5.30 0.44 -10.41
C ILE A 133 5.14 -0.19 -11.81
N ALA A 134 5.06 -1.53 -11.90
CA ALA A 134 4.87 -2.21 -13.18
C ALA A 134 3.57 -1.80 -13.89
N TYR A 135 2.49 -1.60 -13.12
CA TYR A 135 1.22 -1.10 -13.66
C TYR A 135 1.35 0.32 -14.21
N PHE A 136 2.03 1.23 -13.51
CA PHE A 136 2.30 2.58 -14.00
C PHE A 136 3.18 2.59 -15.26
N GLU A 137 4.08 1.63 -15.39
CA GLU A 137 4.89 1.40 -16.61
C GLU A 137 4.09 0.76 -17.76
N LYS A 138 2.79 0.48 -17.55
CA LYS A 138 1.89 -0.21 -18.49
C LYS A 138 2.30 -1.65 -18.82
N ASP A 139 3.15 -2.25 -17.99
CA ASP A 139 3.49 -3.67 -18.08
C ASP A 139 2.51 -4.49 -17.23
N LEU A 140 1.32 -4.68 -17.78
CA LEU A 140 0.22 -5.38 -17.09
C LEU A 140 0.59 -6.82 -16.72
N GLN A 141 1.37 -7.51 -17.55
CA GLN A 141 1.77 -8.89 -17.27
C GLN A 141 2.69 -8.95 -16.04
N LYS A 142 3.69 -8.07 -15.95
CA LYS A 142 4.53 -7.97 -14.75
C LYS A 142 3.71 -7.59 -13.52
N ALA A 143 2.79 -6.63 -13.64
CA ALA A 143 1.93 -6.23 -12.52
C ALA A 143 1.11 -7.42 -11.98
N ILE A 144 0.47 -8.19 -12.86
CA ILE A 144 -0.27 -9.41 -12.50
C ILE A 144 0.63 -10.41 -11.80
N THR A 145 1.84 -10.66 -12.31
CA THR A 145 2.77 -11.61 -11.68
C THR A 145 3.15 -11.19 -10.26
N PHE A 146 3.52 -9.92 -10.05
CA PHE A 146 3.90 -9.44 -8.72
C PHE A 146 2.74 -9.47 -7.73
N PHE A 147 1.54 -9.04 -8.14
CA PHE A 147 0.35 -9.13 -7.29
C PHE A 147 -0.03 -10.58 -6.97
N THR A 148 0.09 -11.51 -7.93
CA THR A 148 -0.21 -12.94 -7.70
C THR A 148 0.77 -13.56 -6.72
N VAL A 149 2.07 -13.25 -6.85
CA VAL A 149 3.09 -13.70 -5.90
C VAL A 149 2.81 -13.11 -4.52
N SER A 150 2.47 -11.82 -4.44
CA SER A 150 2.09 -11.16 -3.18
C SER A 150 0.95 -11.88 -2.45
N VAL A 151 -0.13 -12.23 -3.15
CA VAL A 151 -1.29 -12.96 -2.57
C VAL A 151 -0.91 -14.37 -2.15
N SER A 152 0.02 -15.00 -2.87
CA SER A 152 0.48 -16.35 -2.57
C SER A 152 1.43 -16.40 -1.37
N SER A 153 2.17 -15.32 -1.09
CA SER A 153 3.11 -15.20 0.04
C SER A 153 2.40 -15.01 1.40
N THR A 154 1.25 -14.35 1.46
CA THR A 154 0.47 -14.16 2.70
C THR A 154 -0.54 -15.27 2.98
N GLY A 155 -0.87 -16.09 1.98
CA GLY A 155 -2.05 -16.96 2.03
C GLY A 155 -3.32 -16.18 1.70
N LYS A 156 -4.27 -16.85 1.03
CA LYS A 156 -5.46 -16.20 0.42
C LYS A 156 -6.36 -15.46 1.42
N GLU A 157 -6.34 -15.83 2.69
CA GLU A 157 -7.22 -15.27 3.73
C GLU A 157 -6.62 -14.02 4.41
N GLU A 158 -5.29 -13.83 4.34
CA GLU A 158 -4.59 -12.66 4.90
C GLU A 158 -4.14 -11.67 3.82
N ALA A 159 -4.47 -11.94 2.56
CA ALA A 159 -4.18 -11.02 1.47
C ALA A 159 -4.93 -9.69 1.68
N SER A 160 -4.19 -8.58 1.64
CA SER A 160 -4.76 -7.24 1.75
C SER A 160 -5.83 -7.02 0.69
N LEU A 161 -6.97 -6.43 1.09
CA LEU A 161 -8.07 -6.02 0.22
C LEU A 161 -7.55 -5.29 -1.02
N ASP A 162 -6.61 -4.36 -0.82
CA ASP A 162 -6.05 -3.54 -1.89
C ASP A 162 -5.32 -4.39 -2.93
N THR A 163 -4.56 -5.39 -2.46
CA THR A 163 -3.84 -6.31 -3.35
C THR A 163 -4.82 -7.14 -4.18
N LEU A 164 -5.90 -7.65 -3.56
CA LEU A 164 -6.93 -8.43 -4.26
C LEU A 164 -7.70 -7.58 -5.27
N TYR A 165 -8.09 -6.37 -4.89
CA TYR A 165 -8.77 -5.43 -5.79
C TYR A 165 -7.88 -5.04 -6.98
N ASN A 166 -6.63 -4.71 -6.72
CA ASN A 166 -5.67 -4.30 -7.75
C ASN A 166 -5.37 -5.43 -8.73
N LEU A 167 -5.24 -6.67 -8.23
CA LEU A 167 -5.09 -7.85 -9.06
C LEU A 167 -6.32 -8.06 -9.95
N ALA A 168 -7.53 -7.93 -9.40
CA ALA A 168 -8.77 -8.04 -10.16
C ALA A 168 -8.86 -6.97 -11.27
N LEU A 169 -8.47 -5.72 -10.95
CA LEU A 169 -8.41 -4.64 -11.93
C LEU A 169 -7.41 -4.95 -13.06
N CYS A 170 -6.21 -5.44 -12.72
CA CYS A 170 -5.19 -5.80 -13.72
C CYS A 170 -5.68 -6.93 -14.65
N TYR A 171 -6.36 -7.95 -14.12
CA TYR A 171 -6.94 -9.01 -14.95
C TYR A 171 -8.07 -8.51 -15.85
N GLY A 172 -8.91 -7.59 -15.34
CA GLY A 172 -9.95 -6.95 -16.13
C GLY A 172 -9.39 -6.15 -17.30
N GLU A 173 -8.30 -5.42 -17.09
CA GLU A 173 -7.59 -4.69 -18.15
C GLU A 173 -6.85 -5.61 -19.12
N ALA A 174 -6.37 -6.77 -18.65
CA ALA A 174 -5.79 -7.81 -19.51
C ALA A 174 -6.85 -8.59 -20.33
N GLY A 175 -8.14 -8.39 -20.06
CA GLY A 175 -9.25 -9.08 -20.73
C GLY A 175 -9.60 -10.46 -20.17
N ASP A 176 -8.96 -10.88 -19.07
CA ASP A 176 -9.27 -12.12 -18.37
C ASP A 176 -10.36 -11.88 -17.32
N TYR A 177 -11.61 -11.79 -17.79
CA TYR A 177 -12.76 -11.50 -16.94
C TYR A 177 -13.07 -12.61 -15.93
N GLY A 178 -12.67 -13.86 -16.22
CA GLY A 178 -12.87 -15.00 -15.32
C GLY A 178 -12.04 -14.85 -14.04
N ASN A 179 -10.74 -14.58 -14.19
CA ASN A 179 -9.88 -14.31 -13.04
C ASN A 179 -10.21 -12.97 -12.37
N ALA A 180 -10.54 -11.93 -13.15
CA ALA A 180 -10.94 -10.64 -12.60
C ALA A 180 -12.14 -10.77 -11.64
N PHE A 181 -13.19 -11.50 -12.04
CA PHE A 181 -14.37 -11.70 -11.21
C PHE A 181 -14.05 -12.49 -9.94
N LYS A 182 -13.26 -13.55 -10.05
CA LYS A 182 -12.81 -14.37 -8.93
C LYS A 182 -12.09 -13.54 -7.86
N TYR A 183 -11.09 -12.74 -8.24
CA TYR A 183 -10.34 -11.93 -7.28
C TYR A 183 -11.16 -10.76 -6.71
N ALA A 184 -12.06 -10.17 -7.50
CA ALA A 184 -12.99 -9.15 -7.01
C ALA A 184 -13.97 -9.72 -5.96
N GLN A 185 -14.44 -10.96 -6.15
CA GLN A 185 -15.28 -11.64 -5.17
C GLN A 185 -14.51 -11.91 -3.87
N MET A 186 -13.26 -12.38 -3.97
CA MET A 186 -12.39 -12.57 -2.79
C MET A 186 -12.17 -11.26 -2.02
N ALA A 187 -11.97 -10.14 -2.73
CA ALA A 187 -11.86 -8.82 -2.10
C ALA A 187 -13.15 -8.43 -1.35
N ALA A 188 -14.32 -8.73 -1.92
CA ALA A 188 -15.61 -8.47 -1.28
C ALA A 188 -15.83 -9.32 -0.01
N GLU A 189 -15.42 -10.59 -0.05
CA GLU A 189 -15.48 -11.50 1.11
C GLU A 189 -14.60 -10.99 2.26
N SER A 190 -13.39 -10.50 1.96
CA SER A 190 -12.51 -9.86 2.93
C SER A 190 -13.17 -8.66 3.63
N THR A 191 -13.92 -7.81 2.89
CA THR A 191 -14.65 -6.66 3.47
C THR A 191 -15.86 -7.02 4.33
N ASN A 192 -16.53 -8.14 4.05
CA ASN A 192 -17.74 -8.54 4.78
C ASN A 192 -17.45 -8.82 6.27
N SER A 193 -16.24 -9.29 6.57
CA SER A 193 -15.76 -9.48 7.95
C SER A 193 -15.72 -8.17 8.77
N LEU A 194 -15.59 -7.02 8.10
CA LEU A 194 -15.49 -5.67 8.68
C LEU A 194 -16.83 -4.90 8.67
N GLY A 195 -17.94 -5.52 8.21
CA GLY A 195 -19.29 -4.97 8.29
C GLY A 195 -19.64 -3.88 7.26
N ALA A 196 -18.72 -3.51 6.36
CA ALA A 196 -18.98 -2.56 5.28
C ALA A 196 -18.25 -2.98 4.00
N VAL A 197 -18.99 -3.47 2.99
CA VAL A 197 -18.42 -3.70 1.66
C VAL A 197 -18.10 -2.38 1.01
N ASP A 198 -16.82 -2.24 0.68
CA ASP A 198 -16.23 -1.10 0.00
C ASP A 198 -16.99 -0.74 -1.28
N LYS A 199 -17.22 0.56 -1.48
CA LYS A 199 -17.92 1.07 -2.66
C LYS A 199 -17.14 0.72 -3.94
N ASP A 200 -15.82 0.79 -3.90
CA ASP A 200 -15.00 0.57 -5.10
C ASP A 200 -15.03 -0.89 -5.55
N VAL A 201 -15.04 -1.83 -4.59
CA VAL A 201 -15.17 -3.28 -4.86
C VAL A 201 -16.55 -3.60 -5.45
N LYS A 202 -17.63 -3.00 -4.91
CA LYS A 202 -18.99 -3.12 -5.46
C LYS A 202 -19.08 -2.58 -6.88
N ASP A 203 -18.52 -1.39 -7.12
CA ASP A 203 -18.53 -0.76 -8.43
C ASP A 203 -17.74 -1.60 -9.45
N LEU A 204 -16.62 -2.22 -9.05
CA LEU A 204 -15.85 -3.13 -9.89
C LEU A 204 -16.65 -4.40 -10.24
N LEU A 205 -17.26 -5.05 -9.25
CA LEU A 205 -18.09 -6.25 -9.47
C LEU A 205 -19.28 -5.97 -10.39
N ALA A 206 -19.94 -4.82 -10.22
CA ALA A 206 -21.03 -4.40 -11.10
C ALA A 206 -20.57 -4.24 -12.56
N ARG A 207 -19.41 -3.61 -12.78
CA ARG A 207 -18.83 -3.46 -14.12
C ARG A 207 -18.48 -4.80 -14.75
N LEU A 208 -17.83 -5.69 -13.99
CA LEU A 208 -17.45 -7.02 -14.46
C LEU A 208 -18.67 -7.87 -14.85
N ASN A 209 -19.74 -7.83 -14.06
CA ASN A 209 -20.98 -8.54 -14.38
C ASN A 209 -21.62 -8.05 -15.69
N VAL A 210 -21.64 -6.73 -15.92
CA VAL A 210 -22.15 -6.17 -17.18
C VAL A 210 -21.30 -6.64 -18.37
N THR A 211 -19.97 -6.62 -18.24
CA THR A 211 -19.08 -7.06 -19.32
C THR A 211 -19.17 -8.56 -19.59
N ILE A 212 -19.30 -9.40 -18.56
CA ILE A 212 -19.42 -10.85 -18.72
C ILE A 212 -20.75 -11.22 -19.39
N ASN A 213 -21.85 -10.55 -19.03
CA ASN A 213 -23.16 -10.80 -19.64
C ASN A 213 -23.29 -10.25 -21.07
N ALA A 214 -22.35 -9.43 -21.53
CA ALA A 214 -22.32 -8.86 -22.86
C ALA A 214 -21.47 -9.68 -23.86
N LEU A 215 -20.75 -10.70 -23.38
CA LEU A 215 -19.94 -11.64 -24.18
C LEU A 215 -20.75 -12.90 -24.51
#